data_AF-A0A0C2N9W6-F1
#
_entry.id   AF-A0A0C2N9W6-F1
#
_cell.length_a   1.000
_cell.length_b   1.000
_cell.length_c   1.000
_cell.angle_alpha   90.00
_cell.angle_beta   90.00
_cell.angle_gamma   90.00
#
_symmetry.space_group_name_H-M   'P 1'
#
loop_
_entity.id
_entity.type
_entity.pdbx_description
1 polymer ?
#
loop_
_entity_poly.entity_id
_entity_poly.type
_entity_poly.pdbx_seq_one_letter_code
_entity_poly.pdbx_strand_id
1 'polypeptide(L)'
;MFIDPYYKLRYGKLLYFRQMCALKLLNISGPIEGEGKIVELYESQLYRSKYNVGQRLGTGLFTGGINRHDNSKIFLVQVPNRKAETLLPILYRFLPPNSDM
;
A
#
# COMPACT_ATOMS: atom_id res chain seq x y z
N MET A 1 -23.54 -11.97 14.84
CA MET A 1 -22.92 -13.01 13.99
C MET A 1 -23.87 -13.25 12.83
N PHE A 2 -23.66 -12.58 11.69
CA PHE A 2 -24.49 -12.79 10.50
C PHE A 2 -23.92 -14.00 9.75
N ILE A 3 -24.70 -15.08 9.69
CA ILE A 3 -24.38 -16.29 8.92
C ILE A 3 -25.25 -16.22 7.66
N ASP A 4 -24.61 -15.94 6.54
CA ASP A 4 -25.19 -16.18 5.21
C ASP A 4 -25.31 -17.70 5.00
N PRO A 5 -26.49 -18.24 4.67
CA PRO A 5 -26.72 -19.69 4.57
C PRO A 5 -26.01 -20.37 3.38
N TYR A 6 -25.43 -19.62 2.44
CA TYR A 6 -24.80 -20.16 1.24
C TYR A 6 -23.28 -20.25 1.31
N TYR A 7 -22.63 -19.47 2.19
CA TYR A 7 -21.17 -19.42 2.28
C TYR A 7 -20.67 -19.58 3.71
N LYS A 8 -19.97 -20.69 3.98
CA LYS A 8 -19.20 -20.90 5.22
C LYS A 8 -17.93 -20.03 5.16
N LEU A 9 -18.07 -18.73 5.40
CA LEU A 9 -16.96 -17.76 5.39
C LEU A 9 -16.08 -17.95 6.63
N ARG A 10 -14.99 -18.72 6.50
CA ARG A 10 -13.89 -18.75 7.47
C ARG A 10 -13.12 -17.42 7.37
N TYR A 11 -12.97 -16.71 8.50
CA TYR A 11 -12.24 -15.44 8.65
C TYR A 11 -10.71 -15.50 8.35
N GLY A 12 -10.22 -16.53 7.64
CA GLY A 12 -8.82 -16.65 7.22
C GLY A 12 -8.46 -15.91 5.92
N LYS A 13 -9.44 -15.38 5.15
CA LYS A 13 -9.21 -14.83 3.80
C LYS A 13 -8.87 -13.33 3.74
N LEU A 14 -9.33 -12.52 4.70
CA LEU A 14 -9.15 -11.06 4.66
C LEU A 14 -7.69 -10.62 4.71
N LEU A 15 -6.85 -11.37 5.44
CA LEU A 15 -5.43 -11.04 5.53
C LEU A 15 -4.65 -11.38 4.26
N TYR A 16 -4.96 -12.53 3.66
CA TYR A 16 -4.39 -12.93 2.38
C TYR A 16 -4.76 -11.93 1.28
N PHE A 17 -5.99 -11.40 1.31
CA PHE A 17 -6.43 -10.37 0.36
C PHE A 17 -5.57 -9.11 0.44
N ARG A 18 -5.30 -8.58 1.65
CA ARG A 18 -4.42 -7.42 1.83
C ARG A 18 -3.01 -7.66 1.29
N GLN A 19 -2.45 -8.84 1.55
CA GLN A 19 -1.14 -9.22 1.02
C GLN A 19 -1.14 -9.29 -0.51
N MET A 20 -2.16 -9.90 -1.12
CA MET A 20 -2.30 -9.98 -2.57
C MET A 20 -2.49 -8.60 -3.21
N CYS A 21 -3.30 -7.73 -2.60
CA CYS A 21 -3.44 -6.34 -3.02
C CYS A 21 -2.09 -5.63 -2.97
N ALA A 22 -1.34 -5.75 -1.87
CA ALA A 22 -0.03 -5.12 -1.76
C ALA A 22 0.96 -5.63 -2.80
N LEU A 23 1.02 -6.94 -3.05
CA LEU A 23 1.84 -7.53 -4.10
C LEU A 23 1.46 -6.99 -5.49
N LYS A 24 0.15 -6.85 -5.77
CA LYS A 24 -0.34 -6.27 -7.02
C LYS A 24 0.06 -4.79 -7.14
N LEU A 25 -0.12 -4.01 -6.07
CA LEU A 25 0.22 -2.58 -6.03
C LEU A 25 1.73 -2.36 -6.18
N LEU A 26 2.57 -3.17 -5.53
CA LEU A 26 4.02 -3.15 -5.71
C LEU A 26 4.41 -3.39 -7.17
N ASN A 27 3.71 -4.28 -7.87
CA ASN A 27 4.00 -4.61 -9.27
C ASN A 27 3.57 -3.52 -10.26
N ILE A 28 2.58 -2.70 -9.93
CA ILE A 28 2.12 -1.58 -10.78
C ILE A 28 2.65 -0.22 -10.33
N SER A 29 3.45 -0.21 -9.26
CA SER A 29 3.99 0.99 -8.62
C SER A 29 4.89 1.74 -9.59
N GLY A 30 4.68 3.05 -9.74
CA GLY A 30 5.50 3.91 -10.58
C GLY A 30 5.41 5.39 -10.20
N PRO A 31 6.28 6.25 -10.76
CA PRO A 31 6.20 7.69 -10.56
C PRO A 31 4.83 8.24 -10.98
N ILE A 32 4.31 9.16 -10.19
CA ILE A 32 3.11 9.95 -10.50
C ILE A 32 3.59 11.33 -10.95
N GLU A 33 3.86 11.44 -12.25
CA GLU A 33 4.34 12.66 -12.87
C GLU A 33 3.19 13.58 -13.30
N GLY A 34 3.48 14.88 -13.39
CA GLY A 34 2.60 15.89 -13.98
C GLY A 34 2.30 17.07 -13.06
N GLU A 35 2.17 18.25 -13.68
CA GLU A 35 1.88 19.49 -12.98
C GLU A 35 0.45 19.50 -12.39
N GLY A 36 0.31 20.10 -11.20
CA GLY A 36 -0.98 20.30 -10.53
C GLY A 36 -1.66 19.02 -10.04
N LYS A 37 -0.98 17.88 -10.01
CA LYS A 37 -1.56 16.63 -9.52
C LYS A 37 -1.67 16.62 -8.00
N ILE A 38 -2.86 16.31 -7.51
CA ILE A 38 -3.11 16.06 -6.08
C ILE A 38 -2.92 14.55 -5.84
N VAL A 39 -1.99 14.21 -4.97
CA VAL A 39 -1.73 12.82 -4.57
C VAL A 39 -2.20 12.60 -3.14
N GLU A 40 -3.05 11.60 -2.95
CA GLU A 40 -3.49 11.17 -1.63
C GLU A 40 -2.51 10.14 -1.09
N LEU A 41 -1.87 10.45 0.04
CA LEU A 41 -0.87 9.59 0.67
C LEU A 41 -1.52 8.68 1.72
N TYR A 42 -1.07 7.43 1.77
CA TYR A 42 -1.53 6.43 2.72
C TYR A 42 -0.37 5.63 3.31
N GLU A 43 -0.51 5.26 4.57
CA GLU A 43 0.39 4.34 5.25
C GLU A 43 -0.37 3.08 5.67
N SER A 44 0.24 1.92 5.47
CA SER A 44 -0.34 0.63 5.86
C SER A 44 0.70 -0.28 6.46
N GLN A 45 0.35 -0.94 7.56
CA GLN A 45 1.17 -1.99 8.14
C GLN A 45 0.63 -3.35 7.69
N LEU A 46 1.45 -4.09 6.94
CA LEU A 46 1.13 -5.43 6.48
C LEU A 46 1.92 -6.44 7.29
N TYR A 47 1.27 -7.54 7.65
CA TYR A 47 1.88 -8.63 8.38
C TYR A 47 1.59 -9.94 7.66
N ARG A 48 2.56 -10.84 7.62
CA ARG A 48 2.33 -12.21 7.17
C ARG A 48 1.70 -12.96 8.34
N SER A 49 0.50 -13.52 8.17
CA SER A 49 0.03 -14.51 9.14
C SER A 49 0.72 -15.84 8.90
N LYS A 50 1.00 -16.56 9.97
CA LYS A 50 1.17 -18.00 9.89
C LYS A 50 -0.24 -18.60 9.78
N TYR A 51 -0.50 -19.38 8.73
CA TYR A 51 -1.77 -20.07 8.54
C TYR A 51 -2.18 -20.81 9.84
N ASN A 52 -3.34 -20.47 10.40
CA ASN A 52 -3.96 -21.07 11.59
C ASN A 52 -3.27 -20.88 12.95
N VAL A 53 -2.32 -19.97 13.11
CA VAL A 53 -1.76 -19.65 14.44
C VAL A 53 -1.67 -18.13 14.55
N GLY A 54 -2.33 -17.53 15.55
CA GLY A 54 -2.47 -16.07 15.73
C GLY A 54 -1.17 -15.25 15.88
N GLN A 55 -0.03 -15.84 15.56
CA GLN A 55 1.29 -15.22 15.54
C GLN A 55 1.51 -14.45 14.23
N ARG A 56 1.83 -13.16 14.35
CA ARG A 56 2.22 -12.29 13.24
C ARG A 56 3.70 -12.57 12.90
N LEU A 57 3.98 -13.08 11.70
CA LEU A 57 5.33 -13.36 11.23
C LEU A 57 5.85 -12.18 10.42
N GLY A 58 6.59 -11.28 11.08
CA GLY A 58 7.15 -10.10 10.43
C GLY A 58 6.10 -9.06 10.05
N THR A 59 6.49 -7.80 10.13
CA THR A 59 5.66 -6.66 9.73
C THR A 59 6.43 -5.83 8.72
N GLY A 60 5.85 -5.58 7.56
CA GLY A 60 6.31 -4.56 6.64
C GLY A 60 5.45 -3.31 6.83
N LEU A 61 6.10 -2.17 7.01
CA LEU A 61 5.44 -0.88 6.90
C LEU A 61 5.51 -0.44 5.44
N PHE A 62 4.39 -0.01 4.90
CA PHE A 62 4.28 0.43 3.51
C PHE A 62 3.73 1.84 3.49
N THR A 63 4.32 2.67 2.63
CA THR A 63 3.82 3.99 2.28
C THR A 63 3.45 3.97 0.81
N GLY A 64 2.37 4.63 0.45
CA GLY A 64 1.92 4.71 -0.93
C GLY A 64 1.16 5.98 -1.21
N GLY A 65 0.87 6.20 -2.48
CA GLY A 65 0.05 7.30 -2.94
C GLY A 65 -0.72 6.95 -4.19
N ILE A 66 -1.86 7.61 -4.37
CA ILE A 66 -2.72 7.50 -5.55
C ILE A 66 -3.01 8.90 -6.08
N ASN A 67 -3.01 9.04 -7.40
CA ASN A 67 -3.47 10.28 -8.02
C ASN A 67 -4.98 10.42 -7.82
N ARG A 68 -5.41 11.54 -7.24
CA ARG A 68 -6.83 11.80 -6.93
C ARG A 68 -7.76 11.75 -8.15
N HIS A 69 -7.22 12.05 -9.34
CA HIS A 69 -7.98 12.13 -10.59
C HIS A 69 -7.69 10.96 -11.55
N ASP A 70 -6.70 10.13 -11.26
CA ASP A 70 -6.33 8.99 -12.09
C ASP A 70 -5.90 7.79 -11.23
N ASN A 71 -6.86 6.92 -10.93
CA ASN A 71 -6.65 5.76 -10.07
C ASN A 71 -5.71 4.70 -10.68
N SER A 72 -5.27 4.85 -11.93
CA SER A 72 -4.25 3.99 -12.53
C SER A 72 -2.82 4.37 -12.10
N LYS A 73 -2.64 5.58 -11.58
CA LYS A 73 -1.35 6.11 -11.12
C LYS A 73 -1.23 5.92 -9.62
N ILE A 74 -0.46 4.90 -9.24
CA ILE A 74 -0.23 4.50 -7.86
C ILE A 74 1.26 4.26 -7.65
N PHE A 75 1.72 4.55 -6.44
CA PHE A 75 2.92 3.91 -5.91
C PHE A 75 2.65 3.27 -4.55
N LEU A 76 3.36 2.20 -4.28
CA LEU A 76 3.46 1.56 -2.98
C LEU A 76 4.91 1.13 -2.78
N VAL A 77 5.45 1.40 -1.60
CA VAL A 77 6.83 1.09 -1.25
C VAL A 77 6.93 0.66 0.20
N GLN A 78 7.71 -0.38 0.45
CA GLN A 78 8.01 -0.80 1.81
C GLN A 78 9.07 0.14 2.41
N VAL A 79 8.80 0.67 3.60
CA VAL A 79 9.69 1.60 4.30
C VAL A 79 10.15 1.01 5.64
N PRO A 80 11.38 1.29 6.08
CA PRO A 80 11.90 0.76 7.34
C PRO A 80 11.29 1.44 8.57
N ASN A 81 10.86 2.71 8.46
CA ASN A 81 10.26 3.50 9.53
C ASN A 81 9.46 4.70 8.99
N ARG A 82 8.71 5.39 9.85
CA ARG A 82 7.85 6.56 9.53
C ARG A 82 8.54 7.92 9.67
N LYS A 83 9.87 7.96 9.81
CA LYS A 83 10.57 9.23 10.01
C LYS A 83 10.56 10.04 8.72
N ALA A 84 10.43 11.36 8.84
CA ALA A 84 10.46 12.27 7.70
C ALA A 84 11.74 12.10 6.85
N GLU A 85 12.89 11.87 7.50
CA GLU A 85 14.18 11.57 6.87
C GLU A 85 14.14 10.33 5.95
N THR A 86 13.30 9.35 6.28
CA THR A 86 13.08 8.16 5.45
C THR A 86 12.04 8.42 4.36
N LEU A 87 10.96 9.12 4.70
CA LEU A 87 9.80 9.28 3.82
C LEU A 87 10.02 10.32 2.72
N LEU A 88 10.64 11.47 3.03
CA LEU A 88 10.80 12.57 2.07
C LEU A 88 11.61 12.16 0.83
N PRO A 89 12.78 11.49 0.94
CA PRO A 89 13.54 11.06 -0.24
C PRO A 89 12.75 10.07 -1.11
N ILE A 90 11.95 9.21 -0.47
CA ILE A 90 11.09 8.25 -1.15
C ILE A 90 9.99 8.98 -1.91
N LEU A 91 9.32 9.93 -1.26
CA LEU A 91 8.28 10.74 -1.89
C LEU A 91 8.82 11.51 -3.10
N TYR A 92 9.99 12.15 -3.01
CA TYR A 92 10.58 12.86 -4.16
C TYR A 92 10.94 11.96 -5.34
N ARG A 93 11.20 10.66 -5.10
CA ARG A 93 11.42 9.69 -6.19
C ARG A 93 10.12 9.36 -6.94
N PHE A 94 9.00 9.28 -6.23
CA PHE A 94 7.70 8.93 -6.81
C PHE A 94 6.88 10.15 -7.24
N LEU A 95 7.18 11.31 -6.67
CA LEU A 95 6.59 12.61 -6.92
C LEU A 95 7.71 13.57 -7.31
N PRO A 96 8.36 13.35 -8.47
CA PRO A 96 9.44 14.22 -8.90
C PRO A 96 8.92 15.66 -8.99
N PRO A 97 9.67 16.64 -8.48
CA PRO A 97 9.34 18.04 -8.73
C PRO A 97 9.31 18.26 -10.25
N ASN A 98 8.38 19.10 -10.71
CA ASN A 98 8.33 19.46 -12.12
C ASN A 98 9.72 19.90 -12.58
N SER A 99 10.19 19.36 -13.70
CA SER A 99 11.45 19.76 -14.34
C SER A 99 11.37 21.10 -15.05
N ASP A 100 10.19 21.74 -15.04
CA ASP A 100 9.95 23.05 -15.64
C ASP A 100 9.98 24.15 -14.56
N MET A 101 11.20 24.55 -14.18
CA MET A 101 11.53 25.84 -13.58
C MET A 101 12.74 26.44 -14.30
#